data_AF-A0AAT9HN25-F1
#
_entry.id   AF-A0AAT9HN25-F1
#
_cell.length_a   1.000
_cell.length_b   1.000
_cell.length_c   1.000
_cell.angle_alpha   90.00
_cell.angle_beta   90.00
_cell.angle_gamma   90.00
#
_symmetry.space_group_name_H-M   'P 1'
#
loop_
_entity.id
_entity.type
_entity.pdbx_description
1 polymer ?
#
loop_
_entity_poly.entity_id
_entity_poly.type
_entity_poly.pdbx_seq_one_letter_code
_entity_poly.pdbx_strand_id
1 'polypeptide(L)'
;MLPLAVLTFVSAFVPIVGALFAGFVAVLIALVSNGLTDALIVLALIVAVQQLEGNVFQPMIQSRGLGLHAAVVLLAVTLGGSLSGIVGSLLAVPVAALIAVVWNYLREQLSDPPGEPSTGTSPA
;
A
#
# COMPACT_ATOMS: atom_id res chain seq x y z
N MET A 1 7.57 -0.21 19.75
CA MET A 1 7.19 -0.66 18.39
C MET A 1 5.82 -1.30 18.34
N LEU A 2 5.47 -2.25 19.23
CA LEU A 2 4.14 -2.91 19.21
C LEU A 2 2.93 -1.94 19.20
N PRO A 3 2.85 -0.88 20.03
CA PRO A 3 1.70 0.03 20.01
C PRO A 3 1.61 0.85 18.71
N LEU A 4 2.76 1.30 18.20
CA LEU A 4 2.84 2.03 16.92
C LEU A 4 2.46 1.11 15.75
N ALA A 5 2.88 -0.15 15.75
CA ALA A 5 2.52 -1.12 14.72
C ALA A 5 1.02 -1.40 14.70
N VAL A 6 0.38 -1.56 15.87
CA VAL A 6 -1.07 -1.74 15.97
C VAL A 6 -1.81 -0.48 15.51
N LEU A 7 -1.34 0.70 15.90
CA LEU A 7 -1.92 1.98 15.46
C LEU A 7 -1.83 2.14 13.94
N THR A 8 -0.65 1.91 13.36
CA THR A 8 -0.45 1.98 11.90
C THR A 8 -1.29 0.94 11.17
N PHE A 9 -1.45 -0.27 11.73
CA PHE A 9 -2.30 -1.32 11.16
C PHE A 9 -3.77 -0.90 11.10
N VAL A 10 -4.33 -0.44 12.22
CA VAL A 10 -5.72 0.04 12.28
C VAL A 10 -5.89 1.24 11.34
N SER A 11 -4.94 2.18 11.38
CA SER A 11 -4.91 3.35 10.50
C SER A 11 -4.60 3.04 9.04
N ALA A 12 -4.24 1.81 8.65
CA ALA A 12 -4.10 1.41 7.25
C ALA A 12 -5.38 0.73 6.74
N PHE A 13 -6.08 0.00 7.62
CA PHE A 13 -7.38 -0.59 7.32
C PHE A 13 -8.50 0.46 7.27
N VAL A 14 -8.51 1.41 8.20
CA VAL A 14 -9.53 2.47 8.28
C VAL A 14 -9.57 3.33 7.00
N PRO A 15 -8.46 3.74 6.37
CA PRO A 15 -8.48 4.44 5.09
C PRO A 15 -9.07 3.62 3.96
N ILE A 16 -8.70 2.34 3.84
CA ILE A 16 -9.20 1.48 2.75
C ILE A 16 -10.70 1.27 2.88
N VAL A 17 -11.15 0.87 4.08
CA VAL A 17 -12.56 0.60 4.36
C VAL A 17 -13.37 1.90 4.36
N GLY A 18 -12.83 2.97 4.94
CA GLY A 18 -13.47 4.27 5.06
C GLY A 18 -13.66 4.95 3.71
N ALA A 19 -12.66 4.93 2.82
CA ALA A 19 -12.79 5.50 1.48
C ALA A 19 -13.82 4.74 0.63
N LEU A 20 -13.81 3.40 0.66
CA LEU A 20 -14.80 2.58 -0.04
C LEU A 20 -16.21 2.84 0.49
N PHE A 21 -16.38 2.87 1.82
CA PHE A 21 -17.68 3.07 2.44
C PHE A 21 -18.21 4.48 2.21
N ALA A 22 -17.36 5.51 2.35
CA ALA A 22 -17.71 6.89 2.07
C ALA A 22 -18.09 7.09 0.60
N GLY A 23 -17.33 6.50 -0.33
CA GLY A 23 -17.63 6.54 -1.76
C GLY A 23 -18.96 5.87 -2.09
N PHE A 24 -19.23 4.70 -1.50
CA PHE A 24 -20.51 4.00 -1.66
C PHE A 24 -21.70 4.84 -1.16
N VAL A 25 -21.59 5.40 0.05
CA VAL A 25 -22.63 6.26 0.62
C VAL A 25 -22.82 7.53 -0.23
N ALA A 26 -21.75 8.15 -0.73
CA ALA A 26 -21.84 9.31 -1.60
C ALA A 26 -22.58 9.02 -2.90
N VAL A 27 -22.33 7.87 -3.53
CA VAL A 27 -23.04 7.43 -4.74
C VAL A 27 -24.53 7.17 -4.45
N LEU A 28 -24.85 6.55 -3.31
CA LEU A 28 -26.24 6.35 -2.90
C LEU A 28 -26.97 7.68 -2.64
N ILE A 29 -26.33 8.63 -1.96
CA ILE A 29 -26.90 9.96 -1.71
C ILE A 29 -27.14 10.68 -3.04
N ALA A 30 -26.20 10.63 -3.97
CA ALA A 30 -26.35 11.23 -5.29
C ALA A 30 -27.50 10.59 -6.08
N LEU A 31 -27.63 9.26 -6.01
CA LEU A 31 -28.70 8.52 -6.67
C LEU A 31 -30.08 8.92 -6.16
N VAL A 32 -30.23 9.07 -4.84
CA VAL A 32 -31.51 9.44 -4.22
C VAL A 32 -31.82 10.93 -4.40
N SER A 33 -30.81 11.80 -4.36
CA SER A 33 -31.01 13.26 -4.34
C SER A 33 -31.17 13.86 -5.74
N ASN A 34 -30.39 13.38 -6.72
CA ASN A 34 -30.31 13.98 -8.06
C ASN A 34 -30.51 12.96 -9.20
N GLY A 35 -30.70 11.67 -8.90
CA GLY A 35 -30.97 10.63 -9.88
C GLY A 35 -29.73 9.92 -10.44
N LEU A 36 -29.95 9.05 -11.43
CA LEU A 36 -28.94 8.11 -11.91
C LEU A 36 -27.74 8.78 -12.59
N THR A 37 -27.98 9.87 -13.34
CA THR A 37 -26.92 10.57 -14.07
C THR A 37 -25.88 11.17 -13.11
N ASP A 38 -26.34 11.85 -12.07
CA ASP A 38 -25.45 12.45 -11.06
C ASP A 38 -24.72 11.38 -10.24
N ALA A 39 -25.39 10.26 -9.91
CA ALA A 39 -24.73 9.13 -9.25
C ALA A 39 -23.59 8.54 -10.09
N LEU A 40 -23.79 8.40 -11.40
CA LEU A 40 -22.75 7.93 -12.32
C LEU A 40 -21.59 8.92 -12.43
N ILE A 41 -21.87 10.23 -12.44
CA ILE A 41 -20.84 11.26 -12.45
C ILE A 41 -20.01 11.21 -11.15
N VAL A 42 -20.66 11.11 -9.99
CA VAL A 42 -20.00 10.99 -8.68
C VAL A 42 -19.15 9.71 -8.63
N LEU A 43 -19.69 8.58 -9.09
CA LEU A 43 -18.94 7.32 -9.16
C LEU A 43 -17.72 7.46 -10.07
N ALA A 44 -17.88 8.05 -11.26
CA ALA A 44 -16.79 8.26 -12.21
C ALA A 44 -15.70 9.18 -11.62
N LEU A 45 -16.09 10.24 -10.90
CA LEU A 45 -15.17 11.14 -10.20
C LEU A 45 -14.38 10.41 -9.11
N ILE A 46 -15.06 9.64 -8.25
CA ILE A 46 -14.40 8.87 -7.18
C ILE A 46 -13.40 7.88 -7.78
N VAL A 47 -13.81 7.12 -8.80
CA VAL A 47 -12.93 6.16 -9.49
C VAL A 47 -11.75 6.89 -10.14
N ALA A 48 -11.97 8.02 -10.82
CA ALA A 48 -10.90 8.79 -11.43
C ALA A 48 -9.88 9.28 -10.40
N VAL A 49 -10.34 9.80 -9.27
CA VAL A 49 -9.46 10.23 -8.15
C VAL A 49 -8.70 9.04 -7.58
N GLN A 50 -9.37 7.93 -7.28
CA GLN A 50 -8.73 6.71 -6.76
C GLN A 50 -7.67 6.15 -7.73
N GLN A 51 -7.95 6.17 -9.04
CA GLN A 51 -7.02 5.71 -10.06
C GLN A 51 -5.82 6.66 -10.16
N LEU A 52 -6.06 7.96 -10.08
CA LEU A 52 -4.99 8.95 -10.10
C LEU A 52 -4.10 8.80 -8.86
N GLU A 53 -4.70 8.65 -7.68
CA GLU A 53 -3.99 8.40 -6.44
C GLU A 53 -3.18 7.09 -6.50
N GLY A 54 -3.81 5.99 -6.89
CA GLY A 54 -3.19 4.65 -6.90
C GLY A 54 -2.16 4.44 -8.01
N ASN A 55 -2.34 5.06 -9.18
CA ASN A 55 -1.54 4.75 -10.37
C ASN A 55 -0.59 5.88 -10.79
N VAL A 56 -0.74 7.09 -10.25
CA VAL A 56 0.13 8.24 -10.58
C VAL A 56 0.77 8.81 -9.32
N PHE A 57 -0.02 9.19 -8.32
CA PHE A 57 0.53 9.79 -7.09
C PHE A 57 1.30 8.78 -6.25
N GLN A 58 0.77 7.57 -6.06
CA GLN A 58 1.47 6.50 -5.34
C GLN A 58 2.83 6.17 -5.96
N PRO A 59 2.98 5.89 -7.27
CA PRO A 59 4.28 5.63 -7.85
C PRO A 59 5.17 6.88 -7.90
N MET A 60 4.64 8.09 -8.03
CA MET A 60 5.48 9.30 -7.94
C MET A 60 6.05 9.49 -6.52
N ILE A 61 5.29 9.13 -5.48
CA ILE A 61 5.72 9.16 -4.07
C ILE A 61 6.59 7.94 -3.71
N GLN A 62 6.31 6.77 -4.27
CA GLN A 62 6.98 5.48 -3.99
C GLN A 62 8.07 5.12 -5.03
N SER A 63 8.37 5.98 -6.01
CA SER A 63 9.25 5.70 -7.18
C SER A 63 10.67 5.20 -6.81
N ARG A 64 11.11 5.38 -5.57
CA ARG A 64 12.41 4.89 -5.08
C ARG A 64 12.37 3.56 -4.33
N GLY A 65 11.21 2.92 -4.17
CA GLY A 65 11.09 1.78 -3.27
C GLY A 65 10.06 0.75 -3.68
N LEU A 66 10.58 -0.42 -4.06
CA LEU A 66 9.97 -1.73 -3.81
C LEU A 66 8.92 -2.18 -4.84
N GLY A 67 9.42 -2.68 -5.97
CA GLY A 67 8.68 -3.51 -6.91
C GLY A 67 8.28 -4.85 -6.30
N LEU A 68 7.25 -4.85 -5.46
CA LEU A 68 6.64 -6.08 -4.97
C LEU A 68 5.69 -6.64 -6.01
N HIS A 69 5.97 -7.87 -6.41
CA HIS A 69 5.14 -8.64 -7.32
C HIS A 69 3.78 -8.91 -6.65
N ALA A 70 2.67 -8.49 -7.26
CA ALA A 70 1.30 -8.68 -6.74
C ALA A 70 0.99 -10.14 -6.35
N ALA A 71 1.70 -11.11 -6.95
CA ALA A 71 1.61 -12.52 -6.59
C ALA A 71 2.00 -12.80 -5.12
N VAL A 72 2.97 -12.08 -4.55
CA VAL A 72 3.41 -12.27 -3.15
C VAL A 72 2.30 -11.88 -2.18
N VAL A 73 1.59 -10.79 -2.47
CA VAL A 73 0.45 -10.34 -1.66
C VAL A 73 -0.70 -11.34 -1.77
N LEU A 74 -1.01 -11.80 -2.98
CA LEU A 74 -2.05 -12.80 -3.21
C LEU A 74 -1.76 -14.13 -2.48
N LEU A 75 -0.51 -14.61 -2.53
CA LEU A 75 -0.07 -15.79 -1.81
C LEU A 75 -0.16 -15.60 -0.29
N ALA A 76 0.30 -14.46 0.23
CA ALA A 76 0.20 -14.16 1.65
C ALA A 76 -1.25 -14.13 2.14
N VAL A 77 -2.16 -13.49 1.38
CA VAL A 77 -3.60 -13.42 1.72
C VAL A 77 -4.25 -14.80 1.70
N THR A 78 -3.90 -15.63 0.72
CA THR A 78 -4.42 -17.00 0.61
C THR A 78 -3.94 -17.88 1.77
N LEU A 79 -2.65 -17.80 2.11
CA LEU A 79 -2.07 -18.54 3.22
C LEU A 79 -2.58 -18.05 4.58
N GLY A 80 -2.62 -16.74 4.80
CA GLY A 80 -3.17 -16.13 6.01
C GLY A 80 -4.66 -16.45 6.18
N GLY A 81 -5.43 -16.39 5.09
CA GLY A 81 -6.83 -16.78 5.06
C GLY A 81 -7.06 -18.25 5.43
N SER A 82 -6.17 -19.14 4.99
CA SER A 82 -6.27 -20.57 5.28
C SER A 82 -5.92 -20.91 6.74
N LEU A 83 -5.06 -20.12 7.39
CA LEU A 83 -4.60 -20.36 8.76
C LEU A 83 -5.59 -19.88 9.84
N SER A 84 -6.24 -18.73 9.64
CA SER A 84 -7.12 -18.13 10.67
C SER A 84 -8.44 -17.55 10.11
N GLY A 85 -8.78 -17.88 8.85
CA GLY A 85 -9.98 -17.40 8.19
C GLY A 85 -9.88 -15.92 7.85
N ILE A 86 -10.98 -15.19 8.05
CA ILE A 86 -11.08 -13.76 7.68
C ILE A 86 -10.05 -12.92 8.43
N VAL A 87 -9.77 -13.21 9.70
CA VAL A 87 -8.80 -12.43 10.48
C VAL A 87 -7.39 -12.59 9.90
N GLY A 88 -7.02 -13.81 9.51
CA GLY A 88 -5.71 -14.13 8.94
C GLY A 88 -5.53 -13.57 7.52
N SER A 89 -6.59 -13.48 6.72
CA SER A 89 -6.52 -12.82 5.40
C SER A 89 -6.38 -11.30 5.52
N LEU A 90 -7.03 -10.68 6.52
CA LEU A 90 -6.87 -9.24 6.80
C LEU A 90 -5.45 -8.91 7.27
N LEU A 91 -4.87 -9.74 8.14
CA LEU A 91 -3.51 -9.53 8.64
C LEU A 91 -2.41 -9.85 7.62
N ALA A 92 -2.72 -10.63 6.58
CA ALA A 92 -1.73 -11.08 5.61
C ALA A 92 -1.07 -9.95 4.80
N VAL A 93 -1.85 -8.94 4.37
CA VAL A 93 -1.34 -7.81 3.58
C VAL A 93 -0.26 -7.02 4.34
N PRO A 94 -0.50 -6.52 5.57
CA PRO A 94 0.51 -5.78 6.30
C PRO A 94 1.69 -6.65 6.75
N VAL A 95 1.47 -7.93 7.06
CA VAL A 95 2.58 -8.86 7.34
C VAL A 95 3.46 -9.04 6.11
N ALA A 96 2.88 -9.22 4.92
CA ALA A 96 3.63 -9.32 3.67
C ALA A 96 4.40 -8.02 3.37
N ALA A 97 3.79 -6.86 3.61
CA ALA A 97 4.45 -5.57 3.46
C ALA A 97 5.65 -5.43 4.41
N LEU A 98 5.51 -5.83 5.68
CA LEU A 98 6.60 -5.82 6.65
C LEU A 98 7.75 -6.73 6.20
N ILE A 99 7.46 -7.97 5.81
CA ILE A 99 8.46 -8.93 5.32
C ILE A 99 9.19 -8.34 4.12
N ALA A 100 8.47 -7.75 3.18
CA ALA A 100 9.06 -7.14 2.01
C ALA A 100 9.98 -5.97 2.33
N VAL A 101 9.58 -5.09 3.25
CA VAL A 101 10.42 -3.96 3.69
C VAL A 101 11.70 -4.49 4.33
N VAL A 102 11.61 -5.47 5.22
CA VAL A 102 12.78 -6.08 5.87
C VAL A 102 13.70 -6.75 4.84
N TRP A 103 13.13 -7.48 3.88
CA TRP A 103 13.89 -8.16 2.83
C TRP A 103 14.65 -7.18 1.95
N ASN A 104 13.99 -6.10 1.52
CA ASN A 104 14.63 -5.09 0.69
C ASN A 104 15.71 -4.33 1.46
N TYR A 105 15.47 -4.01 2.74
CA TYR A 105 16.46 -3.38 3.60
C TYR A 105 17.71 -4.27 3.80
N LEU A 106 17.52 -5.58 3.96
CA LEU A 106 18.63 -6.52 4.08
C LEU A 106 19.41 -6.67 2.76
N ARG A 107 18.71 -6.71 1.61
CA ARG A 107 19.35 -6.71 0.29
C ARG A 107 20.20 -5.46 0.11
N GLU A 108 19.69 -4.28 0.43
CA GLU A 108 20.41 -3.01 0.27
C GLU A 108 21.73 -3.05 1.04
N GLN A 109 21.71 -3.46 2.31
CA GLN A 109 22.91 -3.58 3.15
C GLN A 109 23.91 -4.63 2.68
N LEU A 110 23.45 -5.71 2.06
CA LEU A 110 24.31 -6.74 1.50
C LEU A 110 24.86 -6.37 0.12
N SER A 111 24.25 -5.41 -0.57
CA SER A 111 24.62 -5.00 -1.93
C SER A 111 25.57 -3.81 -1.96
N ASP A 112 25.78 -3.13 -0.82
CA ASP A 112 26.78 -2.07 -0.68
C ASP A 112 28.18 -2.70 -0.52
N PRO A 113 29.11 -2.56 -1.47
CA PRO A 113 30.46 -3.08 -1.31
C PRO A 113 31.17 -2.37 -0.15
N PRO A 114 31.97 -3.07 0.67
CA PRO A 114 32.76 -2.43 1.72
C PRO A 114 33.62 -1.31 1.13
N GLY A 115 33.50 -0.11 1.68
CA GLY A 115 34.01 1.13 1.12
C GLY A 115 35.39 1.01 0.47
N GLU A 116 35.50 1.52 -0.75
CA GLU A 116 36.81 1.86 -1.30
C GLU A 116 37.46 2.85 -0.33
N PRO A 117 38.62 2.51 0.27
CA PRO A 117 39.38 3.49 1.00
C PRO A 117 39.74 4.58 0.01
N SER A 118 39.38 5.82 0.32
CA SER A 118 39.89 7.00 -0.38
C SER A 118 41.41 6.98 -0.27
N THR A 119 42.06 6.42 -1.28
CA THR A 119 43.51 6.43 -1.42
C THR A 119 43.89 7.87 -1.69
N GLY A 120 44.26 8.59 -0.64
CA GLY A 120 44.87 9.89 -0.73
C GLY A 120 46.18 9.77 -1.49
N THR A 121 46.15 10.08 -2.78
CA THR A 121 47.35 10.38 -3.55
C THR A 121 47.19 11.79 -4.10
N SER A 122 47.60 12.77 -3.28
CA SER A 122 47.99 14.08 -3.78
C SER A 122 49.40 13.92 -4.38
N PRO A 123 49.60 14.11 -5.70
CA PRO A 123 50.93 14.26 -6.24
C PRO A 123 51.46 15.65 -5.86
N ALA A 124 52.75 15.67 -5.51
CA ALA A 124 53.56 16.83 -5.17
C ALA A 124 53.86 17.72 -6.39
#